data_AF-A0A087NA86-F1
#
_entry.id   AF-A0A087NA86-F1
#
_cell.length_a   1.000
_cell.length_b   1.000
_cell.length_c   1.000
_cell.angle_alpha   90.00
_cell.angle_beta   90.00
_cell.angle_gamma   90.00
#
_symmetry.space_group_name_H-M   'P 1'
#
loop_
_entity.id
_entity.type
_entity.pdbx_description
1 polymer ?
#
loop_
_entity_poly.entity_id
_entity_poly.type
_entity_poly.pdbx_seq_one_letter_code
_entity_poly.pdbx_strand_id
1 'polypeptide(L)'
;MVHWRNQGGEPLRDYALVRPLPKGVELDPSDPALQVSVDGGVRWGRMAQLWLPTPLGGVRRAVPADITHVRWTLPDGVPPGQAGRLSYRATIR
;
A
#
# COMPACT_ATOMS: atom_id res chain seq x y z
N MET A 1 2.75 -11.64 1.47
CA MET A 1 3.66 -11.31 2.59
C MET A 1 4.95 -10.75 2.04
N VAL A 2 5.59 -9.81 2.75
CA VAL A 2 6.73 -9.04 2.29
C VAL A 2 7.80 -9.03 3.37
N HIS A 3 9.04 -9.35 3.02
CA HIS A 3 10.19 -9.20 3.90
C HIS A 3 10.99 -7.96 3.52
N TRP A 4 11.61 -7.33 4.51
CA TRP A 4 12.51 -6.21 4.29
C TRP A 4 13.65 -6.22 5.31
N ARG A 5 14.76 -5.58 4.93
CA ARG A 5 15.92 -5.33 5.79
C ARG A 5 16.55 -4.00 5.38
N ASN A 6 16.93 -3.17 6.35
CA ASN A 6 17.83 -2.05 6.11
C ASN A 6 19.24 -2.60 5.89
N GLN A 7 19.72 -2.57 4.65
CA GLN A 7 21.07 -3.00 4.28
C GLN A 7 22.07 -1.84 4.20
N GLY A 8 21.62 -0.60 4.42
CA GLY A 8 22.49 0.58 4.43
C GLY A 8 23.29 0.70 5.72
N GLY A 9 24.26 1.63 5.71
CA GLY A 9 25.04 2.00 6.89
C GLY A 9 24.38 3.04 7.79
N GLU A 10 23.25 3.60 7.38
CA GLU A 10 22.55 4.69 8.08
C GLU A 10 21.12 4.29 8.48
N PRO A 11 20.55 4.92 9.53
CA PRO A 11 19.14 4.73 9.87
C PRO A 11 18.20 5.22 8.77
N LEU A 12 17.16 4.44 8.43
CA LEU A 12 16.10 4.89 7.52
C LEU A 12 15.14 5.82 8.27
N ARG A 13 14.85 6.96 7.66
CA ARG A 13 13.87 7.95 8.13
C ARG A 13 12.86 8.22 7.03
N ASP A 14 11.61 8.47 7.42
CA ASP A 14 10.50 8.78 6.50
C ASP A 14 10.33 7.80 5.32
N TYR A 15 10.70 6.53 5.53
CA TYR A 15 10.68 5.52 4.48
C TYR A 15 9.37 4.74 4.44
N ALA A 16 8.95 4.36 3.24
CA ALA A 16 7.81 3.48 3.04
C ALA A 16 8.13 2.36 2.06
N LEU A 17 7.57 1.19 2.33
CA LEU A 17 7.61 0.05 1.44
C LEU A 17 6.34 0.01 0.61
N VAL A 18 6.51 -0.09 -0.70
CA VAL A 18 5.42 -0.16 -1.67
C VAL A 18 5.44 -1.52 -2.36
N ARG A 19 4.25 -2.08 -2.59
CA ARG A 19 4.07 -3.28 -3.41
C ARG A 19 2.91 -3.12 -4.38
N PRO A 20 3.13 -3.35 -5.69
CA PRO A 20 2.03 -3.49 -6.64
C PRO A 20 1.23 -4.75 -6.32
N LEU A 21 -0.09 -4.67 -6.50
CA LEU A 21 -0.95 -5.85 -6.49
C LEU A 21 -0.85 -6.55 -7.85
N PRO A 22 -0.60 -7.87 -7.87
CA PRO A 22 -0.66 -8.64 -9.11
C PRO A 22 -2.06 -8.59 -9.74
N LYS A 23 -2.14 -8.78 -11.06
CA LYS A 23 -3.42 -8.92 -11.74
C LYS A 23 -4.21 -10.11 -11.19
N GLY A 24 -5.53 -9.96 -11.07
CA GLY A 24 -6.42 -10.99 -10.53
C GLY A 24 -6.39 -11.11 -9.00
N VAL A 25 -5.67 -10.23 -8.30
CA VAL A 25 -5.64 -10.18 -6.84
C VAL A 25 -6.53 -9.04 -6.35
N GLU A 26 -7.49 -9.36 -5.48
CA GLU A 26 -8.27 -8.36 -4.77
C GLU A 26 -7.87 -8.31 -3.29
N LEU A 27 -7.47 -7.14 -2.83
CA LEU A 27 -7.08 -6.88 -1.44
C LEU A 27 -8.29 -6.93 -0.51
N ASP A 28 -8.11 -7.49 0.69
CA ASP A 28 -9.03 -7.32 1.82
C ASP A 28 -8.72 -5.97 2.51
N PRO A 29 -9.61 -4.96 2.42
CA PRO A 29 -9.38 -3.62 2.96
C PRO A 29 -9.75 -3.50 4.45
N SER A 30 -9.98 -4.61 5.16
CA SER A 30 -10.44 -4.60 6.56
C SER A 30 -9.43 -4.01 7.55
N ASP A 31 -8.15 -3.90 7.17
CA ASP A 31 -7.15 -3.18 7.97
C ASP A 31 -7.30 -1.65 7.76
N PRO A 32 -7.81 -0.91 8.76
CA PRO A 32 -8.07 0.53 8.62
C PRO A 32 -6.79 1.37 8.62
N ALA A 33 -5.64 0.82 9.01
CA ALA A 33 -4.35 1.51 9.00
C ALA A 33 -3.62 1.35 7.65
N LEU A 34 -4.04 0.40 6.82
CA LEU A 34 -3.39 0.11 5.55
C LEU A 34 -3.57 1.26 4.55
N GLN A 35 -2.45 1.77 4.05
CA GLN A 35 -2.47 2.74 2.96
C GLN A 35 -2.43 2.04 1.61
N VAL A 36 -3.25 2.52 0.69
CA VAL A 36 -3.38 1.96 -0.66
C VAL A 36 -3.38 3.07 -1.70
N SER A 37 -3.14 2.67 -2.95
CA SER A 37 -3.26 3.54 -4.12
C SER A 37 -4.16 2.89 -5.16
N VAL A 38 -4.97 3.72 -5.82
CA VAL A 38 -5.87 3.35 -6.93
C VAL A 38 -5.43 3.94 -8.27
N ASP A 39 -4.28 4.62 -8.30
CA ASP A 39 -3.78 5.40 -9.43
C ASP A 39 -2.33 5.05 -9.80
N GLY A 40 -1.92 3.81 -9.54
CA GLY A 40 -0.59 3.32 -9.92
C GLY A 40 0.53 3.73 -8.97
N GLY A 41 0.21 4.07 -7.72
CA GLY A 41 1.19 4.45 -6.69
C GLY A 41 1.48 5.95 -6.64
N VAL A 42 0.68 6.78 -7.31
CA VAL A 42 0.84 8.24 -7.34
C VAL A 42 0.30 8.88 -6.08
N ARG A 43 -0.91 8.50 -5.66
CA ARG A 43 -1.55 8.98 -4.42
C ARG A 43 -1.81 7.85 -3.45
N TRP A 44 -1.74 8.18 -2.17
CA TRP A 44 -1.87 7.24 -1.07
C TRP A 44 -2.95 7.71 -0.10
N GLY A 45 -3.76 6.78 0.39
CA GLY A 45 -4.75 7.06 1.41
C GLY A 45 -5.36 5.80 1.98
N ARG A 46 -6.22 5.95 2.98
CA ARG A 46 -7.05 4.83 3.44
C ARG A 46 -8.12 4.56 2.40
N MET A 47 -8.44 3.29 2.19
CA MET A 47 -9.40 2.88 1.16
C MET A 47 -10.72 3.66 1.20
N ALA A 48 -11.27 3.86 2.40
CA ALA A 48 -12.53 4.58 2.62
C ALA A 48 -12.51 6.06 2.21
N GLN A 49 -11.33 6.65 1.98
CA GLN A 49 -11.12 8.06 1.63
C GLN A 49 -10.85 8.26 0.13
N LEU A 50 -10.69 7.17 -0.64
CA LEU A 50 -10.30 7.26 -2.04
C LEU A 50 -11.51 7.35 -2.97
N TRP A 51 -11.36 8.19 -3.99
CA TRP A 51 -12.36 8.46 -5.01
C TRP A 51 -11.68 8.41 -6.38
N LEU A 52 -12.41 7.91 -7.38
CA LEU A 52 -11.97 7.87 -8.77
C LEU A 52 -12.91 8.68 -9.65
N PRO A 53 -12.40 9.36 -10.69
CA PRO A 53 -13.24 9.96 -11.71
C PRO A 53 -14.02 8.87 -12.46
N THR A 54 -15.21 9.21 -12.93
CA THR A 54 -15.98 8.30 -13.81
C THR A 54 -15.83 8.72 -15.28
N PRO A 55 -15.98 7.78 -16.25
CA PRO A 55 -15.91 8.10 -17.68
C PRO A 55 -16.98 9.11 -18.15
N LEU A 56 -18.10 9.22 -17.44
CA LEU A 56 -19.21 10.10 -17.77
C LEU A 56 -19.11 11.47 -17.05
N GLY A 57 -17.98 11.73 -16.39
CA GLY A 57 -17.80 12.90 -15.52
C GLY A 57 -18.18 12.62 -14.06
N GLY A 58 -17.76 13.51 -13.15
CA GLY A 58 -17.93 13.33 -11.72
C GLY A 58 -16.98 12.27 -11.12
N VAL A 59 -17.29 11.83 -9.89
CA VAL A 59 -16.45 10.90 -9.12
C VAL A 59 -17.30 9.81 -8.45
N ARG A 60 -16.69 8.66 -8.19
CA ARG A 60 -17.25 7.57 -7.36
C ARG A 60 -16.27 7.15 -6.27
N ARG A 61 -16.78 6.53 -5.20
CA ARG A 61 -15.91 5.89 -4.20
C ARG A 61 -15.10 4.78 -4.85
N ALA A 62 -13.86 4.63 -4.39
CA ALA A 62 -13.04 3.47 -4.72
C ALA A 62 -13.66 2.19 -4.15
N VAL A 63 -13.50 1.08 -4.87
CA VAL A 63 -13.82 -0.28 -4.43
C VAL A 63 -12.56 -1.14 -4.43
N PRO A 64 -12.49 -2.26 -3.70
CA PRO A 64 -11.24 -3.02 -3.55
C PRO A 64 -10.59 -3.44 -4.87
N ALA A 65 -11.39 -3.69 -5.91
CA ALA A 65 -10.94 -3.98 -7.26
C ALA A 65 -10.17 -2.82 -7.96
N ASP A 66 -10.31 -1.58 -7.47
CA ASP A 66 -9.56 -0.43 -8.00
C ASP A 66 -8.14 -0.34 -7.43
N ILE A 67 -7.83 -1.10 -6.39
CA ILE A 67 -6.54 -0.99 -5.70
C ILE A 67 -5.43 -1.53 -6.60
N THR A 68 -4.42 -0.71 -6.79
CA THR A 68 -3.23 -1.03 -7.60
C THR A 68 -2.01 -1.32 -6.75
N HIS A 69 -1.87 -0.66 -5.60
CA HIS A 69 -0.70 -0.79 -4.73
C HIS A 69 -1.08 -0.73 -3.26
N VAL A 70 -0.25 -1.37 -2.44
CA VAL A 70 -0.27 -1.29 -0.98
C VAL A 70 1.02 -0.63 -0.49
N ARG A 71 0.91 0.19 0.57
CA ARG A 71 2.02 0.90 1.19
C ARG A 71 2.04 0.70 2.70
N TRP A 72 3.24 0.46 3.23
CA TRP A 72 3.52 0.47 4.66
C TRP A 72 4.57 1.53 4.97
N THR A 73 4.27 2.43 5.89
CA THR A 73 5.25 3.37 6.44
C THR A 73 6.07 2.64 7.49
N LEU A 74 7.40 2.71 7.39
CA LEU A 74 8.27 2.17 8.43
C LEU A 74 8.33 3.13 9.63
N PRO A 75 8.61 2.63 10.85
CA PRO A 75 8.90 3.50 11.98
C PRO A 75 10.04 4.47 11.65
N ASP A 76 10.03 5.67 12.24
CA ASP A 76 11.16 6.57 12.05
C ASP A 76 12.43 6.00 12.72
N GLY A 77 13.58 6.23 12.08
CA GLY A 77 14.89 5.85 12.60
C GLY A 77 15.15 4.34 12.62
N VAL A 78 14.77 3.60 11.58
CA VAL A 78 15.10 2.16 11.47
C VAL A 78 16.62 1.96 11.34
N PRO A 79 17.34 1.44 12.35
CA PRO A 79 18.79 1.30 12.32
C PRO A 79 19.29 0.33 11.23
N PRO A 80 20.58 0.42 10.86
CA PRO A 80 21.26 -0.55 10.00
C PRO A 80 21.04 -1.99 10.46
N GLY A 81 20.81 -2.89 9.52
CA GLY A 81 20.64 -4.32 9.77
C GLY A 81 19.26 -4.74 10.28
N GLN A 82 18.42 -3.82 10.77
CA GLN A 82 17.06 -4.14 11.20
C GLN A 82 16.24 -4.70 10.04
N ALA A 83 15.44 -5.72 10.35
CA ALA A 83 14.60 -6.42 9.38
C ALA A 83 13.19 -6.63 9.94
N GLY A 84 12.26 -6.92 9.05
CA GLY A 84 10.87 -7.19 9.43
C GLY A 84 10.09 -7.94 8.36
N ARG A 85 8.86 -8.27 8.74
CA ARG A 85 7.86 -8.84 7.84
C ARG A 85 6.61 -7.95 7.87
N LEU A 86 6.04 -7.73 6.70
CA LEU A 86 4.74 -7.10 6.50
C LEU A 86 3.80 -8.08 5.78
N SER A 87 2.52 -7.98 6.05
CA SER A 87 1.50 -8.82 5.42
C SER A 87 0.26 -8.03 5.09
N TYR A 88 -0.41 -8.46 4.04
CA TYR A 88 -1.76 -8.06 3.69
C TYR A 88 -2.55 -9.32 3.36
N ARG A 89 -3.87 -9.25 3.51
CA ARG A 89 -4.80 -10.29 3.10
C ARG A 89 -5.35 -9.93 1.72
N ALA A 90 -5.44 -10.92 0.85
CA ALA A 90 -6.01 -10.76 -0.47
C ALA A 90 -6.58 -12.10 -0.95
N THR A 91 -7.49 -12.02 -1.91
CA THR A 91 -8.09 -13.16 -2.60
C THR A 91 -7.68 -13.15 -4.07
N ILE A 92 -7.56 -14.34 -4.66
CA ILE A 92 -7.33 -14.50 -6.10
C ILE A 92 -8.69 -14.74 -6.75
N ARG A 93 -8.93 -14.11 -7.89
CA ARG A 93 -10.15 -14.26 -8.69
C ARG A 93 -9.83 -14.55 -10.14
#